data_AF-A0A3A5JH44-F1
#
_entry.id   AF-A0A3A5JH44-F1
#
_cell.length_a   1.000
_cell.length_b   1.000
_cell.length_c   1.000
_cell.angle_alpha   90.00
_cell.angle_beta   90.00
_cell.angle_gamma   90.00
#
_symmetry.space_group_name_H-M   'P 1'
#
loop_
_entity.id
_entity.type
_entity.pdbx_description
1 polymer ?
#
loop_
_entity_poly.entity_id
_entity_poly.type
_entity_poly.pdbx_seq_one_letter_code
_entity_poly.pdbx_strand_id
1 'polypeptide(L)'
;MRNRIDGEYDWRTDLYDETAEYFGVGTKNGGIDGACELFTQMLRNLERAADYPDMTEDLAAVLSTANVTVEHRTIIGVETD
;
A
#
# COMPACT_ATOMS: atom_id res chain seq x y z
N MET A 1 3.70 -17.64 8.04
CA MET A 1 3.37 -16.45 8.83
C MET A 1 2.05 -16.71 9.56
N ARG A 2 1.97 -16.41 10.87
CA ARG A 2 0.85 -16.76 11.77
C ARG A 2 -0.42 -16.01 11.35
N ASN A 3 -1.51 -16.71 11.02
CA ASN A 3 -2.73 -16.05 10.52
C ASN A 3 -4.05 -16.53 11.12
N ARG A 4 -4.05 -17.53 12.02
CA ARG A 4 -5.24 -17.80 12.82
C ARG A 4 -5.10 -17.25 14.23
N ILE A 5 -6.14 -16.52 14.63
CA ILE A 5 -6.30 -15.91 15.96
C ILE A 5 -6.57 -16.97 17.03
N ASP A 6 -6.88 -18.21 16.64
CA ASP A 6 -7.18 -19.36 17.48
C ASP A 6 -5.92 -20.12 17.97
N GLY A 7 -4.73 -19.77 17.47
CA GLY A 7 -3.49 -20.43 17.85
C GLY A 7 -3.15 -21.69 17.05
N GLU A 8 -3.97 -22.09 16.08
CA GLU A 8 -3.61 -23.16 15.15
C GLU A 8 -2.58 -22.69 14.10
N TYR A 9 -1.73 -23.64 13.69
CA TYR A 9 -0.65 -23.40 12.76
C TYR A 9 -1.10 -23.76 11.34
N ASP A 10 -1.50 -22.75 10.57
CA ASP A 10 -1.75 -22.91 9.14
C ASP A 10 -0.81 -22.01 8.34
N TRP A 11 -0.15 -22.61 7.35
CA TRP A 11 0.73 -21.88 6.45
C TRP A 11 -0.15 -21.30 5.35
N ARG A 12 -0.37 -19.97 5.38
CA ARG A 12 -0.94 -19.21 4.26
C ARG A 12 -0.06 -19.28 3.02
N THR A 13 -0.15 -20.40 2.33
CA THR A 13 0.58 -20.69 1.10
C THR A 13 -0.01 -19.98 -0.10
N ASP A 14 -1.32 -19.72 -0.04
CA ASP A 14 -2.09 -18.81 -0.89
C ASP A 14 -1.41 -17.44 -1.02
N LEU A 15 -1.01 -16.84 0.10
CA LEU A 15 -0.40 -15.51 0.11
C LEU A 15 0.91 -15.46 -0.67
N TYR A 16 1.71 -16.52 -0.62
CA TYR A 16 2.95 -16.60 -1.39
C TYR A 16 2.70 -16.73 -2.88
N ASP A 17 1.66 -17.48 -3.26
CA ASP A 17 1.25 -17.65 -4.65
C ASP A 17 0.67 -16.35 -5.21
N GLU A 18 -0.19 -15.64 -4.46
CA GLU A 18 -0.72 -14.32 -4.82
C GLU A 18 0.40 -13.26 -4.94
N THR A 19 1.35 -13.27 -4.01
CA THR A 19 2.49 -12.33 -4.05
C THR A 19 3.37 -12.61 -5.27
N ALA A 20 3.64 -13.89 -5.55
CA ALA A 20 4.43 -14.29 -6.71
C ALA A 20 3.73 -13.92 -8.03
N GLU A 21 2.41 -14.09 -8.12
CA GLU A 21 1.59 -13.64 -9.24
C GLU A 21 1.63 -12.12 -9.42
N TYR A 22 1.46 -11.36 -8.33
CA TYR A 22 1.50 -9.89 -8.36
C TYR A 22 2.83 -9.36 -8.91
N PHE A 23 3.95 -9.95 -8.51
CA PHE A 23 5.28 -9.57 -8.99
C PHE A 23 5.68 -10.26 -10.31
N GLY A 24 4.81 -11.09 -10.91
CA GLY A 24 5.07 -11.78 -12.18
C GLY A 24 6.21 -12.79 -12.13
N VAL A 25 6.50 -13.35 -10.95
CA VAL A 25 7.62 -14.25 -10.70
C VAL A 25 7.13 -15.66 -10.47
N GLY A 26 7.66 -16.63 -11.23
CA GLY A 26 7.16 -18.02 -11.23
C GLY A 26 7.49 -18.83 -9.97
N THR A 27 8.03 -18.23 -8.91
CA THR A 27 8.41 -18.95 -7.68
C THR A 27 8.02 -18.17 -6.42
N LYS A 28 7.65 -18.92 -5.37
CA LYS A 28 7.34 -18.36 -4.04
C LYS A 28 8.46 -17.49 -3.48
N ASN A 29 9.71 -17.92 -3.67
CA ASN A 29 10.88 -17.16 -3.23
C ASN A 29 11.04 -15.85 -4.03
N GLY A 30 10.81 -15.89 -5.35
CA GLY A 30 10.81 -14.67 -6.17
C GLY A 30 9.75 -13.66 -5.72
N GLY A 31 8.57 -14.12 -5.30
CA GLY A 31 7.53 -13.25 -4.75
C GLY A 31 7.97 -12.58 -3.44
N ILE A 32 8.64 -13.33 -2.56
CA ILE A 32 9.18 -12.79 -1.30
C ILE A 32 10.30 -11.78 -1.57
N ASP A 33 11.22 -12.10 -2.48
CA ASP A 33 12.33 -11.21 -2.84
C ASP A 33 11.80 -9.90 -3.45
N GLY A 34 10.82 -9.99 -4.36
CA GLY A 34 10.15 -8.84 -4.96
C GLY A 34 9.41 -7.98 -3.94
N ALA A 35 8.71 -8.61 -2.98
CA ALA A 35 8.08 -7.89 -1.88
C ALA A 35 9.11 -7.16 -1.00
N CYS A 36 10.20 -7.84 -0.61
CA CYS A 36 11.27 -7.24 0.19
C CYS A 36 11.94 -6.05 -0.52
N GLU A 37 12.19 -6.18 -1.83
CA GLU A 37 12.77 -5.11 -2.63
C GLU A 37 11.81 -3.91 -2.73
N LEU A 38 10.53 -4.16 -3.03
CA LEU A 38 9.49 -3.14 -3.05
C LEU A 38 9.42 -2.38 -1.72
N PHE A 39 9.34 -3.10 -0.59
CA PHE A 39 9.27 -2.48 0.74
C PHE A 39 10.52 -1.64 1.04
N THR A 40 11.70 -2.10 0.65
CA THR A 40 12.95 -1.35 0.83
C THR A 40 12.93 -0.04 0.04
N GLN A 41 12.46 -0.07 -1.20
CA GLN A 41 12.33 1.14 -2.03
C GLN A 41 11.24 2.08 -1.50
N MET A 42 10.11 1.52 -1.08
CA MET A 42 8.99 2.28 -0.52
C MET A 42 9.40 3.04 0.75
N LEU A 43 10.13 2.41 1.67
CA LEU A 43 10.61 3.06 2.89
C LEU A 43 11.53 4.26 2.57
N ARG A 44 12.45 4.11 1.61
CA ARG A 44 13.32 5.21 1.16
C ARG A 44 12.51 6.35 0.53
N ASN A 45 11.48 6.01 -0.24
CA ASN A 45 10.63 7.02 -0.86
C ASN A 45 9.79 7.76 0.18
N LEU A 46 9.27 7.08 1.19
CA LEU A 46 8.53 7.68 2.29
C LEU A 46 9.41 8.59 3.15
N GLU A 47 10.65 8.17 3.44
CA GLU A 47 11.63 9.00 4.15
C GLU A 47 11.92 10.30 3.39
N ARG A 48 12.15 10.21 2.07
CA ARG A 48 12.34 11.39 1.22
C ARG A 48 11.09 12.25 1.08
N ALA A 49 9.92 11.63 1.08
CA ALA A 49 8.65 12.35 0.98
C ALA A 49 8.39 13.16 2.26
N ALA A 50 8.81 12.66 3.44
CA ALA A 50 8.70 13.38 4.71
C ALA A 50 9.42 14.73 4.70
N ASP A 51 10.54 14.84 3.98
CA ASP A 51 11.34 16.06 3.86
C ASP A 51 10.91 16.99 2.70
N TYR A 52 9.87 16.62 1.95
CA TYR A 52 9.44 17.40 0.80
C TYR A 52 8.72 18.69 1.25
N PRO A 53 8.94 19.85 0.61
CA PRO A 53 8.36 21.14 1.05
C PRO A 53 6.83 21.15 1.17
N ASP A 54 6.19 20.30 0.38
CA ASP A 54 4.74 20.20 0.26
C ASP A 54 4.14 19.13 1.20
N MET A 55 4.98 18.43 1.98
CA MET A 55 4.55 17.41 2.92
C MET A 55 4.01 18.06 4.20
N THR A 56 2.69 17.98 4.38
CA THR A 56 2.00 18.45 5.58
C THR A 56 1.67 17.28 6.51
N GLU A 57 1.43 17.57 7.79
CA GLU A 57 1.03 16.55 8.79
C GLU A 57 -0.29 15.85 8.38
N ASP A 58 -1.25 16.62 7.86
CA ASP A 58 -2.52 16.10 7.34
C ASP A 58 -2.31 15.16 6.14
N LEU A 59 -1.42 15.53 5.20
CA LEU A 59 -1.10 14.72 4.03
C LEU A 59 -0.38 13.43 4.43
N ALA A 60 0.56 13.51 5.38
CA ALA A 60 1.24 12.34 5.93
C ALA A 60 0.26 11.38 6.61
N ALA A 61 -0.73 11.90 7.34
CA ALA A 61 -1.78 11.08 7.96
C ALA A 61 -2.63 10.34 6.91
N VAL A 62 -3.05 11.02 5.84
CA VAL A 62 -3.81 10.40 4.73
C VAL A 62 -2.97 9.33 4.00
N LEU A 63 -1.72 9.62 3.65
CA LEU A 63 -0.85 8.68 2.93
C LEU A 63 -0.43 7.47 3.78
N SER A 64 -0.47 7.60 5.11
CA SER A 64 -0.18 6.52 6.05
C SER A 64 -1.40 5.65 6.38
N THR A 65 -2.59 6.00 5.88
CA THR A 65 -3.80 5.19 6.09
C THR A 65 -4.02 4.16 4.99
N ALA A 66 -4.29 2.92 5.39
CA ALA A 66 -4.53 1.81 4.46
C ALA A 66 -5.86 1.93 3.67
N ASN A 67 -6.80 2.75 4.13
CA ASN A 67 -8.09 2.99 3.49
C ASN A 67 -8.41 4.49 3.55
N VAL A 68 -8.77 5.09 2.43
CA VAL A 68 -9.19 6.49 2.34
C VAL A 68 -10.62 6.54 1.78
N THR A 69 -11.50 7.22 2.50
CA THR A 69 -12.86 7.50 2.04
C THR A 69 -12.83 8.77 1.18
N VAL A 70 -13.21 8.65 -0.10
CA VAL A 70 -13.21 9.78 -1.04
C VAL A 70 -14.66 10.21 -1.31
N GLU A 71 -14.99 11.47 -1.02
CA GLU A 71 -16.25 12.08 -1.47
C GLU A 71 -16.00 12.95 -2.70
N HIS A 72 -16.73 12.66 -3.79
CA HIS A 72 -16.66 13.42 -5.02
C HIS A 72 -17.83 14.42 -5.10
N ARG A 73 -17.52 15.72 -5.23
CA ARG A 73 -18.54 16.77 -5.38
C ARG A 73 -18.30 17.58 -6.66
N THR A 74 -19.25 17.51 -7.58
CA THR A 74 -19.29 18.38 -8.78
C THR A 74 -20.17 19.60 -8.49
N ILE A 75 -19.60 20.80 -8.64
CA ILE A 75 -20.35 22.07 -8.55
C ILE A 75 -20.40 22.66 -9.96
N ILE A 76 -21.61 22.89 -10.48
CA ILE A 76 -21.84 23.51 -11.78
C ILE A 76 -22.65 24.78 -11.53
N GLY A 77 -22.08 25.93 -11.85
CA GLY A 77 -22.74 27.23 -11.81
C GLY A 77 -22.60 27.92 -13.15
N VAL A 78 -23.71 28.43 -13.69
CA VAL A 78 -23.73 29.35 -14.83
C VAL A 78 -24.37 30.63 -14.32
N GLU A 79 -23.60 31.71 -14.28
CA GLU A 79 -24.11 33.05 -13.99
C GLU A 79 -24.63 33.68 -15.29
N THR A 80 -25.84 34.24 -15.23
CA THR A 80 -26.41 35.07 -16.31
C THR A 80 -26.91 36.36 -15.70
N ASP A 81 -26.39 37.49 -16.19
CA ASP A 81 -26.84 38.87 -15.90
C ASP A 81 -28.28 39.15 -16.37
#